data_AF-A0A1A5YCB3-F1
#
_entry.id   AF-A0A1A5YCB3-F1
#
_cell.length_a   1.000
_cell.length_b   1.000
_cell.length_c   1.000
_cell.angle_alpha   90.00
_cell.angle_beta   90.00
_cell.angle_gamma   90.00
#
_symmetry.space_group_name_H-M   'P 1'
#
loop_
_entity.id
_entity.type
_entity.pdbx_description
1 polymer ?
#
loop_
_entity_poly.entity_id
_entity_poly.type
_entity_poly.pdbx_seq_one_letter_code
_entity_poly.pdbx_strand_id
1 'polypeptide(L)'
;MHTFAERFQYLRKLTGLKQAEFAGRINLSQGRLSDIEKGKNKPSADTLVSVAQQFSTDVNWLLMGTGTAPQSIEIMNENLSLGEASGRLDSELLTEHIAEKELISKFKMLNKDNRKHIEKFMCYLIFEQQDYSPTTQGFSSQENC
;
A
#
# COMPACT_ATOMS: atom_id res chain seq x y z
N MET A 1 -7.50 12.67 14.17
CA MET A 1 -8.31 11.44 14.30
C MET A 1 -8.11 10.88 15.69
N HIS A 2 -9.07 11.10 16.58
CA HIS A 2 -9.00 10.78 17.99
C HIS A 2 -9.83 9.54 18.34
N THR A 3 -10.87 9.25 17.56
CA THR A 3 -11.75 8.09 17.82
C THR A 3 -11.53 6.95 16.84
N PHE A 4 -11.95 5.74 17.26
CA PHE A 4 -12.01 4.57 16.37
C PHE A 4 -12.85 4.86 15.11
N ALA A 5 -14.03 5.45 15.29
CA ALA A 5 -14.95 5.76 14.22
C ALA A 5 -14.33 6.69 13.16
N GLU A 6 -13.58 7.71 13.61
CA GLU A 6 -12.85 8.62 12.71
C GLU A 6 -11.76 7.90 11.91
N ARG A 7 -10.98 7.02 12.55
CA ARG A 7 -9.94 6.24 11.86
C ARG A 7 -10.53 5.25 10.86
N PHE A 8 -11.63 4.60 11.23
CA PHE A 8 -12.34 3.69 10.34
C PHE A 8 -12.92 4.42 9.12
N GLN A 9 -13.53 5.59 9.33
CA GLN A 9 -14.02 6.42 8.23
C GLN A 9 -12.87 6.94 7.35
N TYR A 10 -11.76 7.35 7.96
CA TYR A 10 -10.58 7.80 7.22
C TYR A 10 -10.03 6.69 6.33
N LEU A 11 -9.91 5.48 6.87
CA LEU A 11 -9.50 4.29 6.11
C LEU A 11 -10.39 4.10 4.87
N ARG A 12 -11.72 4.14 5.02
CA ARG A 12 -12.60 4.08 3.85
C ARG A 12 -12.34 5.23 2.88
N LYS A 13 -12.25 6.47 3.36
CA LYS A 13 -12.06 7.64 2.49
C LYS A 13 -10.77 7.55 1.68
N LEU A 14 -9.70 6.98 2.23
CA LEU A 14 -8.45 6.71 1.50
C LEU A 14 -8.63 5.77 0.31
N THR A 15 -9.58 4.84 0.38
CA THR A 15 -9.88 3.92 -0.75
C THR A 15 -10.65 4.59 -1.88
N GLY A 16 -11.23 5.79 -1.66
CA GLY A 16 -12.16 6.42 -2.59
C GLY A 16 -13.54 5.74 -2.69
N LEU A 17 -13.77 4.64 -1.96
CA LEU A 17 -15.00 3.86 -2.04
C LEU A 17 -16.17 4.53 -1.31
N LYS A 18 -17.37 4.34 -1.87
CA LYS A 18 -18.63 4.65 -1.19
C LYS A 18 -18.85 3.66 -0.04
N GLN A 19 -19.66 4.04 0.94
CA GLN A 19 -19.97 3.18 2.08
C GLN A 19 -20.50 1.81 1.66
N ALA A 20 -21.39 1.73 0.67
CA ALA A 20 -21.93 0.46 0.21
C ALA A 20 -20.84 -0.47 -0.38
N GLU A 21 -19.93 0.07 -1.17
CA GLU A 21 -18.83 -0.68 -1.80
C GLU A 21 -17.82 -1.17 -0.76
N PHE A 22 -17.43 -0.29 0.16
CA PHE A 22 -16.52 -0.64 1.25
C PHE A 22 -17.14 -1.72 2.15
N ALA A 23 -18.42 -1.55 2.52
CA ALA A 23 -19.13 -2.53 3.34
C ALA A 23 -19.19 -3.90 2.65
N GLY A 24 -19.46 -3.94 1.34
CA GLY A 24 -19.45 -5.17 0.56
C GLY A 24 -18.11 -5.90 0.60
N ARG A 25 -16.98 -5.18 0.52
CA ARG A 25 -15.64 -5.78 0.58
C ARG A 25 -15.30 -6.44 1.92
N ILE A 26 -15.91 -5.98 3.02
CA ILE A 26 -15.70 -6.54 4.36
C ILE A 26 -16.92 -7.31 4.88
N ASN A 27 -17.78 -7.75 3.97
CA ASN A 27 -18.99 -8.53 4.26
C ASN A 27 -19.90 -7.89 5.33
N LEU A 28 -20.11 -6.58 5.23
CA LEU A 28 -21.04 -5.81 6.06
C LEU A 28 -22.19 -5.23 5.24
N SER A 29 -23.30 -4.94 5.90
CA SER A 29 -24.32 -4.06 5.34
C SER A 29 -23.87 -2.59 5.41
N GLN A 30 -24.31 -1.78 4.45
CA GLN A 30 -24.03 -0.34 4.44
C GLN A 30 -24.52 0.36 5.71
N GLY A 31 -25.69 -0.02 6.23
CA GLY A 31 -26.23 0.52 7.48
C GLY A 31 -25.31 0.23 8.67
N ARG A 32 -24.80 -1.01 8.78
CA ARG A 32 -23.87 -1.40 9.85
C ARG A 32 -22.56 -0.64 9.76
N LEU A 33 -22.02 -0.45 8.55
CA LEU A 33 -20.85 0.41 8.34
C LEU A 33 -21.12 1.86 8.78
N SER A 34 -22.28 2.42 8.43
CA SER A 34 -22.69 3.78 8.80
C SER A 34 -22.75 3.97 10.32
N ASP A 35 -23.28 2.99 11.05
CA ASP A 35 -23.32 3.02 12.52
C ASP A 35 -21.91 2.94 13.15
N ILE A 36 -21.00 2.17 12.55
CA ILE A 36 -19.60 2.11 12.98
C ILE A 36 -18.90 3.46 12.76
N GLU A 37 -19.05 4.07 11.57
CA GLU A 37 -18.46 5.38 11.27
C GLU A 37 -19.04 6.52 12.11
N LYS A 38 -20.24 6.33 12.68
CA LYS A 38 -20.87 7.27 13.63
C LYS A 38 -20.55 6.95 15.10
N GLY A 39 -19.80 5.87 15.36
CA GLY A 39 -19.47 5.44 16.71
C GLY A 39 -20.63 4.84 17.52
N LYS A 40 -21.77 4.54 16.87
CA LYS A 40 -22.94 3.92 17.51
C LYS A 40 -22.71 2.44 17.83
N ASN A 41 -22.00 1.75 16.93
CA ASN A 41 -21.70 0.33 17.06
C ASN A 41 -20.19 0.08 16.99
N LYS A 42 -19.72 -0.90 17.76
CA LYS A 42 -18.35 -1.42 17.64
C LYS A 42 -18.31 -2.53 16.58
N PRO A 43 -17.26 -2.60 15.75
CA PRO A 43 -17.08 -3.73 14.83
C PRO A 43 -16.80 -5.01 15.61
N SER A 44 -17.12 -6.14 14.97
CA SER A 44 -16.73 -7.46 15.49
C SER A 44 -15.24 -7.73 15.23
N ALA A 45 -14.68 -8.74 15.90
CA ALA A 45 -13.33 -9.22 15.60
C ALA A 45 -13.19 -9.62 14.12
N ASP A 46 -14.17 -10.36 13.58
CA ASP A 46 -14.17 -10.80 12.17
C ASP A 46 -14.17 -9.61 11.20
N THR A 47 -14.90 -8.54 11.53
CA THR A 47 -14.88 -7.30 10.76
C THR A 47 -13.49 -6.67 10.74
N LEU A 48 -12.79 -6.64 11.88
CA LEU A 48 -11.44 -6.08 11.96
C LEU A 48 -10.43 -6.92 11.18
N VAL A 49 -10.55 -8.25 11.24
CA VAL A 49 -9.74 -9.17 10.43
C VAL A 49 -9.97 -8.93 8.94
N SER A 50 -11.23 -8.85 8.52
CA SER A 50 -11.59 -8.59 7.12
C SER A 50 -11.02 -7.25 6.62
N VAL A 51 -11.09 -6.20 7.45
CA VAL A 51 -10.50 -4.90 7.13
C VAL A 51 -8.98 -4.98 6.99
N ALA A 52 -8.31 -5.66 7.92
CA ALA A 52 -6.87 -5.83 7.90
C ALA A 52 -6.40 -6.59 6.65
N GLN A 53 -7.11 -7.64 6.26
CA GLN A 53 -6.82 -8.44 5.08
C GLN A 53 -7.10 -7.67 3.78
N GLN A 54 -8.25 -7.02 3.68
CA GLN A 54 -8.66 -6.36 2.43
C GLN A 54 -7.88 -5.07 2.14
N PHE A 55 -7.43 -4.36 3.17
CA PHE A 55 -6.84 -3.02 3.03
C PHE A 55 -5.43 -2.90 3.62
N SER A 56 -4.78 -4.02 3.96
CA SER A 56 -3.40 -4.08 4.46
C SER A 56 -3.08 -3.04 5.55
N THR A 57 -4.03 -2.81 6.45
CA THR A 57 -3.96 -1.75 7.46
C THR A 57 -3.47 -2.29 8.79
N ASP A 58 -2.62 -1.50 9.48
CA ASP A 58 -2.20 -1.78 10.85
C ASP A 58 -3.41 -1.71 11.81
N VAL A 59 -3.74 -2.86 12.39
CA VAL A 59 -4.85 -3.02 13.33
C VAL A 59 -4.61 -2.22 14.62
N ASN A 60 -3.35 -2.05 15.05
CA ASN A 60 -3.03 -1.24 16.23
C ASN A 60 -3.38 0.23 15.98
N TRP A 61 -3.01 0.75 14.81
CA TRP A 61 -3.39 2.11 14.43
C TRP A 61 -4.92 2.23 14.36
N LEU A 62 -5.61 1.27 13.75
CA LEU A 62 -7.07 1.32 13.64
C LEU A 62 -7.75 1.31 15.03
N LEU A 63 -7.34 0.43 15.94
CA LEU A 63 -7.96 0.25 17.25
C LEU A 63 -7.55 1.31 18.28
N MET A 64 -6.27 1.60 18.36
CA MET A 64 -5.68 2.40 19.45
C MET A 64 -5.20 3.77 18.98
N GLY A 65 -5.06 3.99 17.68
CA GLY A 65 -4.44 5.21 17.13
C GLY A 65 -2.93 5.25 17.32
N THR A 66 -2.33 4.15 17.76
CA THR A 66 -0.89 3.97 17.96
C THR A 66 -0.34 3.09 16.84
N GLY A 67 0.75 3.50 16.19
CA GLY A 67 1.30 2.82 15.02
C GLY A 67 1.29 3.69 13.77
N THR A 68 1.42 3.07 12.60
CA THR A 68 1.56 3.77 11.33
C THR A 68 0.19 3.98 10.68
N ALA A 69 -0.19 5.25 10.50
CA ALA A 69 -1.41 5.58 9.75
C ALA A 69 -1.21 5.25 8.26
N PRO A 70 -2.19 4.61 7.60
CA PRO A 70 -2.11 4.36 6.16
C PRO A 70 -2.12 5.69 5.40
N GLN A 71 -1.21 5.83 4.43
CA GLN A 71 -1.16 6.99 3.52
C GLN A 71 -1.79 6.66 2.16
N SER A 72 -1.75 5.39 1.78
CA SER A 72 -2.38 4.80 0.60
C SER A 72 -2.94 3.43 0.98
N ILE A 73 -3.91 2.93 0.22
CA ILE A 73 -4.50 1.61 0.44
C ILE A 73 -4.26 0.72 -0.78
N GLU A 74 -3.53 -0.36 -0.56
CA GLU A 74 -3.50 -1.50 -1.47
C GLU A 74 -4.73 -2.37 -1.20
N ILE A 75 -5.71 -2.32 -2.10
CA ILE A 75 -6.88 -3.19 -2.02
C ILE A 75 -6.43 -4.60 -2.42
N MET A 76 -6.44 -5.53 -1.47
CA MET A 76 -6.15 -6.94 -1.72
C MET A 76 -7.36 -7.58 -2.38
N ASN A 77 -7.29 -7.85 -3.68
CA ASN A 77 -8.37 -8.52 -4.39
C ASN A 77 -8.27 -10.03 -4.12
N GLU A 78 -9.07 -10.56 -3.19
CA GLU A 78 -9.19 -12.01 -2.95
C GLU A 78 -9.88 -12.76 -4.11
N ASN A 79 -10.38 -12.04 -5.13
CA ASN A 79 -10.96 -12.64 -6.33
C ASN A 79 -9.89 -12.91 -7.40
N LEU A 80 -9.11 -13.97 -7.21
CA LEU A 80 -8.74 -14.84 -8.34
C LEU A 80 -9.95 -15.76 -8.59
N SER A 81 -11.06 -15.18 -9.05
CA SER A 81 -12.23 -15.92 -9.51
C SER A 81 -12.36 -15.71 -11.01
N LEU A 82 -12.15 -16.78 -11.77
CA LEU A 82 -12.40 -16.86 -13.21
C LEU A 82 -13.85 -16.45 -13.49
N GLY A 83 -14.07 -15.28 -14.10
CA GLY A 83 -15.42 -14.85 -14.47
C GLY A 83 -15.57 -13.37 -14.77
N GLU A 84 -15.13 -12.98 -15.96
CA GLU A 84 -15.68 -11.94 -16.84
C GLU A 84 -15.93 -10.50 -16.32
N ALA A 85 -15.12 -9.60 -16.89
CA ALA A 85 -15.46 -8.28 -17.44
C ALA A 85 -15.91 -7.15 -16.52
N SER A 86 -14.99 -6.22 -16.23
CA SER A 86 -14.92 -4.92 -16.93
C SER A 86 -13.92 -4.00 -16.24
N GLY A 87 -12.94 -3.52 -17.00
CA GLY A 87 -11.87 -2.66 -16.53
C GLY A 87 -10.54 -3.18 -17.01
N ARG A 88 -10.08 -2.67 -18.17
CA ARG A 88 -8.66 -2.72 -18.53
C ARG A 88 -7.89 -2.02 -17.41
N LEU A 89 -7.45 -2.79 -16.43
CA LEU A 89 -6.29 -2.45 -15.63
C LEU A 89 -5.11 -2.75 -16.54
N ASP A 90 -4.31 -1.72 -16.82
CA ASP A 90 -3.15 -1.83 -17.70
C ASP A 90 -2.29 -3.03 -17.25
N SER A 91 -2.18 -4.01 -18.14
CA SER A 91 -1.48 -5.28 -17.94
C SER A 91 -0.03 -5.07 -17.50
N GLU A 92 0.55 -3.92 -17.83
CA GLU A 92 1.92 -3.53 -17.53
C GLU A 92 2.09 -3.13 -16.06
N LEU A 93 1.19 -2.30 -15.53
CA LEU A 93 1.16 -1.91 -14.12
C LEU A 93 0.94 -3.12 -13.22
N LEU A 94 0.06 -4.05 -13.61
CA LEU A 94 -0.17 -5.28 -12.85
C LEU A 94 1.06 -6.21 -12.85
N THR A 95 1.80 -6.26 -13.96
CA THR A 95 3.02 -7.07 -14.07
C THR A 95 4.14 -6.52 -13.18
N GLU A 96 4.30 -5.20 -13.09
CA GLU A 96 5.25 -4.54 -12.19
C GLU A 96 4.93 -4.83 -10.72
N HIS A 97 3.66 -4.70 -10.31
CA HIS A 97 3.26 -4.94 -8.92
C HIS A 97 3.39 -6.41 -8.50
N ILE A 98 3.18 -7.35 -9.43
CA ILE A 98 3.43 -8.78 -9.18
C ILE A 98 4.93 -9.04 -8.98
N ALA A 99 5.78 -8.42 -9.79
CA ALA A 99 7.24 -8.56 -9.68
C ALA A 99 7.79 -7.99 -8.36
N GLU A 100 7.31 -6.83 -7.91
CA GLU A 100 7.71 -6.23 -6.63
C GLU A 100 7.33 -7.11 -5.43
N LYS A 101 6.11 -7.66 -5.43
CA LYS A 101 5.64 -8.56 -4.37
C LYS A 101 6.44 -9.86 -4.32
N GLU A 102 6.78 -10.43 -5.48
CA GLU A 102 7.69 -11.57 -5.55
C GLU A 102 9.07 -11.24 -4.99
N LEU A 103 9.62 -10.06 -5.32
CA LEU A 103 10.94 -9.64 -4.86
C LEU A 103 10.99 -9.50 -3.34
N ILE A 104 9.95 -8.90 -2.74
CA ILE A 104 9.82 -8.78 -1.27
C ILE A 104 9.73 -10.16 -0.61
N SER A 105 8.97 -11.09 -1.19
CA SER A 105 8.88 -12.46 -0.71
C SER A 105 10.24 -13.16 -0.71
N LYS A 106 10.97 -13.08 -1.84
CA LYS A 106 12.32 -13.64 -1.98
C LYS A 106 13.30 -13.01 -1.00
N PHE A 107 13.26 -11.69 -0.82
CA PHE A 107 14.13 -10.97 0.12
C PHE A 107 13.93 -11.43 1.58
N LYS A 108 12.68 -11.68 1.99
CA LYS A 108 12.37 -12.19 3.34
C LYS A 108 12.97 -13.57 3.60
N MET A 109 13.16 -14.40 2.57
CA MET A 109 13.75 -15.73 2.71
C MET A 109 15.28 -15.73 2.84
N LEU A 110 15.95 -14.59 2.64
CA LEU A 110 17.40 -14.49 2.69
C LEU A 110 17.96 -14.40 4.12
N ASN A 111 19.19 -14.92 4.30
CA ASN A 111 19.98 -14.76 5.51
C ASN A 111 20.51 -13.31 5.67
N LYS A 112 21.04 -13.00 6.86
CA LYS A 112 21.47 -11.64 7.23
C LYS A 112 22.57 -11.07 6.32
N ASP A 113 23.52 -11.88 5.91
CA ASP A 113 24.65 -11.41 5.10
C ASP A 113 24.21 -11.16 3.65
N ASN A 114 23.39 -12.04 3.08
CA ASN A 114 22.81 -11.84 1.75
C ASN A 114 21.89 -10.62 1.69
N ARG A 115 21.13 -10.33 2.76
CA ARG A 115 20.33 -9.10 2.83
C ARG A 115 21.20 -7.85 2.75
N LYS A 116 22.32 -7.81 3.48
CA LYS A 116 23.27 -6.68 3.42
C LYS A 116 23.84 -6.48 2.01
N HIS A 117 24.09 -7.56 1.28
CA HIS A 117 24.56 -7.45 -0.11
C HIS A 117 23.51 -6.79 -1.01
N ILE A 118 22.25 -7.20 -0.88
CA ILE A 118 21.14 -6.59 -1.63
C ILE A 118 20.94 -5.13 -1.23
N GLU A 119 20.95 -4.80 0.07
CA GLU A 119 20.82 -3.43 0.54
C GLU A 119 21.90 -2.52 -0.07
N LYS A 120 23.16 -2.96 -0.06
CA LYS A 120 24.26 -2.22 -0.70
C LYS A 120 24.05 -2.03 -2.20
N PHE A 121 23.58 -3.08 -2.89
CA PHE A 121 23.32 -3.01 -4.32
C PHE A 121 22.17 -2.04 -4.64
N MET A 122 21.07 -2.09 -3.89
CA MET A 122 19.96 -1.14 -4.03
C MET A 122 20.43 0.29 -3.78
N CYS A 123 21.23 0.53 -2.73
CA CYS A 123 21.82 1.84 -2.48
C CYS A 123 22.70 2.34 -3.65
N TYR A 124 23.51 1.45 -4.24
CA TYR A 124 24.31 1.78 -5.42
C TYR A 124 23.44 2.18 -6.62
N LEU A 125 22.41 1.39 -6.94
CA LEU A 125 21.50 1.70 -8.06
C LEU A 125 20.74 3.01 -7.85
N ILE A 126 20.28 3.28 -6.63
CA ILE A 126 19.60 4.52 -6.28
C ILE A 126 20.54 5.73 -6.45
N PHE A 127 21.81 5.56 -6.08
CA PHE A 127 22.83 6.59 -6.28
C PHE A 127 23.10 6.83 -7.78
N GLU A 128 23.30 5.77 -8.56
CA GLU A 128 23.52 5.84 -10.01
C GLU A 128 22.37 6.53 -10.77
N GLN A 129 21.12 6.31 -10.34
CA GLN A 129 19.93 6.96 -10.92
C GLN A 129 19.90 8.49 -10.70
N GLN A 130 20.52 9.00 -9.63
CA GLN A 130 20.52 10.43 -9.31
C GLN A 130 21.58 11.23 -10.09
N ASP A 131 22.61 10.58 -10.62
CA ASP A 131 23.68 11.21 -11.41
C ASP A 131 23.31 11.44 -12.90
N TYR A 132 22.10 11.06 -13.33
CA TYR A 132 21.62 11.30 -14.70
C TYR A 132 20.78 12.60 -14.83
N SER A 133 21.41 13.76 -14.59
CA SER A 133 20.89 15.05 -15.06
C SER A 133 21.65 15.49 -16.31
N PRO A 134 21.03 15.57 -17.51
CA PRO A 134 21.71 16.08 -18.68
C PRO A 134 21.54 17.61 -18.77
N THR A 135 22.53 18.37 -18.29
CA THR A 135 22.76 19.72 -18.82
C THR A 135 24.24 20.05 -18.90
N THR A 136 24.76 19.87 -20.12
CA THR A 136 25.89 20.56 -20.73
C THR A 136 25.93 22.07 -20.44
N GLN A 137 27.08 22.58 -19.99
CA GLN A 137 27.91 23.61 -20.64
C GLN A 137 29.03 24.01 -19.65
N GLY A 138 30.31 24.12 -20.02
CA GLY A 138 30.86 24.18 -21.36
C GLY A 138 32.37 23.91 -21.37
N PHE A 139 32.85 23.72 -22.60
CA PHE A 139 34.24 23.87 -22.94
C PHE A 139 34.76 25.22 -22.45
N SER A 140 35.83 25.18 -21.68
CA SER A 140 36.90 26.17 -21.74
C SER A 140 38.20 25.37 -21.78
N SER A 141 38.75 25.28 -22.99
CA SER A 141 40.15 24.91 -23.21
C SER A 141 41.08 25.85 -22.42
N GLN A 142 42.35 25.42 -22.35
CA GLN A 142 43.53 26.11 -21.78
C GLN A 142 43.74 25.85 -20.28
N GLU A 143 44.94 25.64 -19.75
CA GLU A 143 46.31 25.48 -20.27
C GLU A 143 47.15 25.01 -19.07
N ASN A 144 48.22 24.26 -19.33
CA ASN A 144 49.50 24.25 -18.62
C ASN A 144 49.53 24.34 -17.07
N CYS A 145 49.87 23.23 -16.40
CA CYS A 145 51.15 22.98 -15.72
C CYS A 145 51.06 21.65 -14.94
#